data_AF-A0A7Y5QFN0-F1
#
_entry.id   AF-A0A7Y5QFN0-F1
#
_cell.length_a   1.000
_cell.length_b   1.000
_cell.length_c   1.000
_cell.angle_alpha   90.00
_cell.angle_beta   90.00
_cell.angle_gamma   90.00
#
_symmetry.space_group_name_H-M   'P 1'
#
loop_
_entity.id
_entity.type
_entity.pdbx_description
1 polymer ?
#
loop_
_entity_poly.entity_id
_entity_poly.type
_entity_poly.pdbx_seq_one_letter_code
_entity_poly.pdbx_strand_id
1 'polypeptide(L)' 'MIDYQSVVELADQLPLAEKARLIEHLSAGLRQNLEVEAFRRMDWHEFLERTAGSLADTPIERPPQPPLEERESLE' A
#
# COMPACT_ATOMS: atom_id res chain seq x y z
N MET A 1 -24.81 4.14 10.65
CA MET A 1 -23.80 4.67 9.71
C MET A 1 -23.41 6.03 10.26
N ILE A 2 -22.17 6.21 10.70
CA ILE A 2 -21.72 7.49 11.27
C ILE A 2 -21.41 8.41 10.10
N ASP A 3 -21.99 9.61 10.07
CA ASP A 3 -21.73 10.60 9.03
C ASP A 3 -20.54 11.52 9.40
N TYR A 4 -20.04 12.27 8.42
CA TYR A 4 -18.87 13.14 8.60
C TYR A 4 -19.09 14.18 9.71
N GLN A 5 -20.30 14.75 9.77
CA GLN A 5 -20.63 15.81 10.72
C GLN A 5 -20.56 15.29 12.17
N SER A 6 -21.09 14.09 12.41
CA SER A 6 -21.05 13.43 13.72
C SER A 6 -19.62 13.18 14.19
N VAL A 7 -18.70 12.84 13.28
CA VAL A 7 -17.28 12.63 13.62
C VAL A 7 -16.60 13.94 14.02
N VAL A 8 -16.91 15.05 13.33
CA VAL A 8 -16.36 16.38 13.65
C VAL A 8 -16.84 16.83 15.03
N GLU A 9 -18.13 16.69 15.32
CA GLU A 9 -18.70 17.06 16.62
C GLU A 9 -18.09 16.25 17.77
N LEU A 10 -17.87 14.95 17.56
CA LEU A 10 -17.20 14.09 18.54
C LEU A 10 -15.73 14.49 18.72
N ALA A 11 -15.02 14.76 17.63
CA ALA A 11 -13.63 15.21 17.68
C ALA A 11 -13.52 16.53 18.46
N ASP A 12 -14.48 17.45 18.30
CA ASP A 12 -14.48 18.74 18.98
C ASP A 12 -14.64 18.64 20.50
N GLN A 13 -15.32 17.60 20.99
CA GLN A 13 -15.49 17.33 22.41
C GLN A 13 -14.25 16.71 23.08
N LEU A 14 -13.26 16.28 22.30
CA LEU A 14 -12.05 15.66 22.85
C LEU A 14 -11.15 16.68 23.59
N PRO A 15 -10.50 16.28 24.70
CA PRO A 15 -9.42 17.04 25.30
C PRO A 15 -8.28 17.30 24.31
N LEU A 16 -7.52 18.39 24.52
CA LEU A 16 -6.43 18.78 23.62
C LEU A 16 -5.41 17.65 23.35
N ALA A 17 -5.05 16.89 24.39
CA ALA A 17 -4.12 15.78 24.27
C ALA A 17 -4.65 14.65 23.37
N GLU A 18 -5.95 14.39 23.40
CA GLU A 18 -6.60 13.37 22.58
C GLU A 18 -6.79 13.86 21.15
N LYS A 19 -7.13 15.14 20.95
CA LYS A 19 -7.13 15.78 19.62
C LYS A 19 -5.77 15.66 18.95
N ALA A 20 -4.68 15.93 19.68
CA ALA A 20 -3.33 15.81 19.14
C ALA A 20 -3.01 14.37 18.69
N ARG A 21 -3.33 13.37 19.52
CA ARG A 21 -3.16 11.95 19.15
C ARG A 21 -4.01 11.54 17.95
N LEU A 22 -5.25 12.03 17.88
CA LEU A 22 -6.13 11.78 16.74
C LEU A 22 -5.53 12.36 15.44
N ILE A 23 -5.00 13.58 15.49
CA ILE A 23 -4.31 14.20 14.35
C ILE A 23 -3.10 13.38 13.93
N GLU A 24 -2.26 12.93 14.87
CA GLU A 24 -1.10 12.08 14.56
C GLU A 24 -1.52 10.79 13.86
N HIS A 25 -2.55 10.11 14.40
CA HIS A 25 -3.07 8.87 13.82
C HIS A 25 -3.62 9.09 12.40
N LEU A 26 -4.48 10.10 12.22
CA LEU A 26 -5.05 10.42 10.92
C LEU A 26 -3.98 10.85 9.91
N SER A 27 -3.00 11.63 10.34
CA SER A 27 -1.89 12.10 9.49
C SER A 27 -1.02 10.95 9.02
N ALA A 28 -0.73 9.98 9.90
CA ALA A 28 0.02 8.78 9.54
C ALA A 28 -0.72 7.95 8.49
N GLY A 29 -2.02 7.69 8.70
CA GLY A 29 -2.84 6.97 7.73
C GLY A 29 -2.98 7.71 6.39
N LEU A 30 -3.16 9.03 6.43
CA LEU A 30 -3.24 9.87 5.22
C LEU A 30 -1.94 9.85 4.43
N ARG A 31 -0.77 9.93 5.08
CA ARG A 31 0.52 9.85 4.39
C ARG A 31 0.67 8.53 3.64
N GLN A 32 0.39 7.42 4.31
CA GLN A 32 0.46 6.10 3.68
C GLN A 32 -0.50 6.01 2.47
N ASN A 33 -1.73 6.49 2.62
CA ASN A 33 -2.72 6.48 1.53
C ASN A 33 -2.30 7.36 0.36
N LEU A 34 -1.72 8.54 0.64
CA LEU A 34 -1.23 9.45 -0.40
C LEU A 34 -0.03 8.86 -1.15
N GLU A 35 0.89 8.19 -0.46
CA GLU A 35 2.00 7.48 -1.11
C GLU A 35 1.48 6.38 -2.04
N VAL A 36 0.56 5.55 -1.57
CA VAL A 36 -0.06 4.48 -2.38
C VAL A 36 -0.80 5.05 -3.59
N GLU A 37 -1.59 6.10 -3.41
CA GLU A 37 -2.29 6.76 -4.52
C GLU A 37 -1.32 7.43 -5.51
N ALA A 38 -0.22 8.00 -5.02
CA ALA A 38 0.83 8.57 -5.88
C ALA A 38 1.47 7.48 -6.75
N PHE A 39 1.79 6.32 -6.17
CA PHE A 39 2.31 5.18 -6.96
C PHE A 39 1.28 4.64 -7.95
N ARG A 40 -0.01 4.57 -7.59
CA ARG A 40 -1.08 4.11 -8.50
C ARG A 40 -1.25 5.00 -9.73
N ARG A 41 -1.02 6.30 -9.59
CA ARG A 41 -1.18 7.28 -10.67
C ARG A 41 0.12 7.59 -11.41
N MET A 42 1.23 7.02 -10.98
CA MET A 42 2.54 7.18 -11.60
C MET A 42 2.57 6.53 -12.98
N ASP A 43 3.33 7.11 -13.91
CA ASP A 43 3.59 6.46 -15.19
C ASP A 43 4.31 5.12 -14.96
N TRP A 44 3.98 4.13 -15.78
CA TRP A 44 4.52 2.78 -15.64
C TRP A 44 6.04 2.73 -15.74
N HIS A 45 6.66 3.50 -16.64
CA HIS A 45 8.12 3.50 -16.81
C HIS A 45 8.80 4.19 -15.63
N GLU A 46 8.22 5.29 -15.14
CA GLU A 46 8.73 5.96 -13.94
C GLU A 46 8.65 5.05 -12.71
N PHE A 47 7.56 4.29 -12.56
CA PHE A 47 7.40 3.32 -11.48
C PHE A 47 8.49 2.25 -11.52
N LEU A 48 8.79 1.68 -12.70
CA LEU A 48 9.82 0.65 -12.87
C LEU A 48 11.21 1.17 -12.47
N GLU A 49 11.58 2.37 -12.94
CA GLU A 49 12.86 2.99 -12.60
C GLU A 49 12.99 3.23 -11.09
N ARG A 50 11.93 3.73 -10.44
CA ARG A 50 11.93 4.00 -9.00
C ARG A 50 11.93 2.75 -8.12
N THR A 51 11.39 1.64 -8.62
CA THR A 51 11.29 0.38 -7.87
C THR A 51 12.35 -0.64 -8.25
N ALA A 52 13.21 -0.32 -9.22
CA ALA A 52 14.30 -1.18 -9.65
C ALA A 52 15.20 -1.60 -8.47
N GLY A 53 15.37 -2.91 -8.30
CA GLY A 53 16.20 -3.47 -7.23
C GLY A 53 15.60 -3.45 -5.83
N SER A 54 14.36 -2.96 -5.64
CA SER A 54 13.68 -2.95 -4.33
C SER A 54 13.54 -4.35 -3.69
N LEU A 55 13.58 -5.40 -4.50
CA LEU A 55 13.53 -6.80 -4.07
C LEU A 55 14.85 -7.55 -4.31
N ALA A 56 15.96 -6.86 -4.59
CA ALA A 56 17.23 -7.50 -4.96
C ALA A 56 17.75 -8.45 -3.87
N ASP A 57 17.55 -8.10 -2.60
CA ASP A 57 17.98 -8.90 -1.46
C ASP A 57 16.91 -9.91 -1.00
N THR A 58 15.73 -9.91 -1.63
CA THR A 58 14.64 -10.82 -1.26
C THR A 58 14.71 -12.09 -2.12
N PRO A 59 15.09 -13.25 -1.55
CA PRO A 59 15.17 -14.48 -2.31
C PRO A 59 13.78 -14.89 -2.81
N ILE A 60 13.70 -15.30 -4.08
CA ILE A 60 12.46 -15.80 -4.67
C ILE A 60 12.20 -17.21 -4.12
N GLU A 61 11.18 -17.35 -3.27
CA GLU A 61 10.69 -18.66 -2.83
C GLU A 61 9.96 -19.35 -3.99
N ARG A 62 10.52 -20.46 -4.48
CA ARG A 62 9.85 -21.29 -5.49
C ARG A 62 9.08 -22.41 -4.81
N PRO A 63 7.75 -22.51 -5.01
CA PRO A 63 7.01 -23.70 -4.60
C PRO A 63 7.49 -24.94 -5.38
N PRO A 64 7.20 -26.15 -4.90
CA PRO A 64 7.49 -27.39 -5.63
C PRO A 64 6.91 -27.31 -7.05
N GLN A 65 7.76 -27.49 -8.06
CA GLN A 65 7.28 -27.51 -9.44
C GLN A 65 6.58 -28.84 -9.71
N PRO A 66 5.38 -28.83 -10.33
CA PRO A 66 4.78 -30.04 -10.84
C PRO A 66 5.68 -30.64 -11.95
N PRO A 67 5.50 -31.91 -12.29
CA PRO A 67 6.15 -32.51 -13.45
C PRO A 67 5.90 -31.66 -14.69
N LEU A 68 6.93 -31.49 -15.53
CA LEU A 68 6.77 -30.83 -16.82
C LEU A 68 5.83 -31.67 -17.69
N GLU A 69 4.95 -31.00 -18.43
CA GLU A 69 4.16 -31.66 -19.47
C GLU A 69 5.08 -32.16 -20.59
N GLU A 70 4.77 -33.33 -21.15
CA GLU A 70 5.44 -33.80 -22.37
C GLU A 70 5.10 -32.83 -23.50
N ARG A 71 6.13 -32.15 -24.01
CA ARG A 71 5.98 -31.29 -25.19
C ARG A 71 5.94 -32.17 -26.43
N GLU A 72 5.11 -31.80 -27.41
CA GLU A 72 5.15 -32.43 -28.73
C GLU A 72 6.54 -32.26 -29.36
N SER A 73 6.99 -33.30 -30.08
CA SER A 73 8.22 -33.27 -30.87
C SER A 73 8.15 -32.14 -31.88
N LEU A 74 9.26 -31.40 -32.06
CA LEU A 74 9.40 -30.53 -33.21
C LEU A 74 9.63 -31.42 -34.45
N GLU A 75 8.75 -31.30 -35.45
CA GLU A 75 8.89 -31.94 -36.78
C GLU A 75 10.00 -31.29 -37.62
#